data_AF-A0A914C847-F1
#
_entry.id   AF-A0A914C847-F1
#
_cell.length_a   1.000
_cell.length_b   1.000
_cell.length_c   1.000
_cell.angle_alpha   90.00
_cell.angle_beta   90.00
_cell.angle_gamma   90.00
#
_symmetry.space_group_name_H-M   'P 1'
#
loop_
_entity.id
_entity.type
_entity.pdbx_description
1 polymer ?
#
loop_
_entity_poly.entity_id
_entity_poly.type
_entity_poly.pdbx_seq_one_letter_code
_entity_poly.pdbx_strand_id
1 'polypeptide(L)'
;MRVESLCDTRKSNAKLNELKSEELDSGDIKVLPCHETHKQSLNLIDFLVSMSRICNDNFDPNYEHITLEDTIKLDKIYGRNISLEEGLHFPDRVAPRIKFRWTCERTIIKEDLTFMWYRVFVQIADFANLLPQFRQLIITDQCQLFRHNFAVMSWVYYLQETKNINRKLGIPFGNGSYAPMNIDEFEYKW
;
A
#
# COMPACT_ATOMS: atom_id res chain seq x y z
N MET A 1 64.34 12.06 -2.02
CA MET A 1 62.92 12.47 -2.13
C MET A 1 62.08 11.24 -1.78
N ARG A 2 61.98 10.94 -0.48
CA ARG A 2 60.93 11.32 0.48
C ARG A 2 59.69 10.42 0.35
N VAL A 3 59.76 9.32 1.10
CA VAL A 3 58.68 8.39 1.41
C VAL A 3 57.88 9.02 2.56
N GLU A 4 56.90 9.85 2.23
CA GLU A 4 55.92 10.41 3.18
C GLU A 4 54.57 10.41 2.46
N SER A 5 53.58 9.63 2.93
CA SER A 5 52.13 9.92 2.79
C SER A 5 51.21 8.76 3.22
N LEU A 6 51.68 7.51 3.26
CA LEU A 6 50.80 6.36 3.61
C LEU A 6 50.44 6.24 5.11
N CYS A 7 51.03 7.06 5.98
CA CYS A 7 50.75 7.05 7.42
C CYS A 7 49.62 8.04 7.81
N ASP A 8 49.31 9.04 6.98
CA ASP A 8 48.30 10.06 7.30
C ASP A 8 46.87 9.60 6.96
N THR A 9 46.70 8.73 5.95
CA THR A 9 45.37 8.24 5.57
C THR A 9 44.80 7.23 6.57
N ARG A 10 45.65 6.53 7.33
CA ARG A 10 45.19 5.61 8.40
C ARG A 10 44.78 6.35 9.67
N LYS A 11 45.42 7.49 9.99
CA LYS A 11 45.01 8.33 11.12
C LYS A 11 43.75 9.14 10.81
N SER A 12 43.54 9.57 9.56
CA SER A 12 42.29 10.25 9.17
C SER A 12 41.08 9.33 9.23
N ASN A 13 41.23 8.05 8.86
CA ASN A 13 40.13 7.08 8.88
C ASN A 13 39.79 6.56 10.28
N ALA A 14 40.76 6.53 11.21
CA ALA A 14 40.49 6.23 12.62
C ALA A 14 39.69 7.38 13.28
N LYS A 15 40.05 8.64 12.98
CA LYS A 15 39.34 9.81 13.52
C LYS A 15 37.94 10.00 12.90
N LEU A 16 37.73 9.61 11.64
CA LEU A 16 36.41 9.62 11.00
C LEU A 16 35.48 8.52 11.55
N ASN A 17 36.04 7.42 12.05
CA ASN A 17 35.28 6.34 12.66
C ASN A 17 34.97 6.61 14.15
N GLU A 18 35.81 7.36 14.86
CA GLU A 18 35.51 7.84 16.23
C GLU A 18 34.52 9.02 16.24
N LEU A 19 34.43 9.81 15.17
CA LEU A 19 33.45 10.89 15.00
C LEU A 19 32.10 10.45 14.40
N LYS A 20 31.94 9.17 14.05
CA LYS A 20 30.66 8.60 13.58
C LYS A 20 29.94 7.77 14.64
N SER A 21 30.50 7.65 15.84
CA SER A 21 29.90 6.93 16.98
C SER A 21 29.15 7.81 17.97
N GLU A 22 29.08 9.12 17.74
CA GLU A 22 28.29 10.05 18.55
C GLU A 22 27.34 10.80 17.62
N GLU A 23 26.06 10.90 18.01
CA GLU A 23 24.88 11.36 17.23
C GLU A 23 24.13 10.29 16.41
N LEU A 24 23.76 9.19 17.07
CA LEU A 24 22.41 8.63 16.90
C LEU A 24 21.49 9.31 17.91
N ASP A 25 21.02 10.51 17.54
CA ASP A 25 19.94 11.18 18.25
C ASP A 25 18.67 10.35 18.09
N SER A 26 18.04 10.05 19.22
CA SER A 26 16.86 9.21 19.37
C SER A 26 15.63 9.96 18.84
N GLY A 27 15.51 10.08 17.53
CA GLY A 27 14.25 10.40 16.87
C GLY A 27 13.45 9.12 16.69
N ASP A 28 12.40 8.95 17.49
CA ASP A 28 11.48 7.79 17.50
C ASP A 28 11.07 7.33 16.09
N ILE A 29 11.82 6.38 15.52
CA ILE A 29 11.24 5.48 14.53
C ILE A 29 10.28 4.60 15.32
N LYS A 30 8.97 4.87 15.20
CA LYS A 30 7.94 3.91 15.63
C LYS A 30 8.05 2.66 14.76
N VAL A 31 9.04 1.82 15.08
CA VAL A 31 9.06 0.43 14.68
C VAL A 31 7.79 -0.16 15.28
N LEU A 32 6.85 -0.56 14.41
CA LEU A 32 5.64 -1.26 14.84
C LEU A 32 6.07 -2.40 15.79
N PRO A 33 5.51 -2.48 17.00
CA PRO A 33 5.97 -3.44 17.98
C PRO A 33 5.88 -4.85 17.41
N CYS A 34 6.96 -5.61 17.55
CA CYS A 34 6.91 -7.05 17.36
C CYS A 34 5.92 -7.57 18.40
N HIS A 35 4.76 -8.06 17.95
CA HIS A 35 3.78 -8.65 18.86
C HIS A 35 4.41 -9.88 19.52
N GLU A 36 4.88 -9.70 20.76
CA GLU A 36 5.16 -10.81 21.65
C GLU A 36 3.89 -11.67 21.74
N THR A 37 4.05 -12.96 21.52
CA THR A 37 2.98 -13.95 21.51
C THR A 37 2.38 -14.10 22.92
N HIS A 38 1.54 -13.16 23.31
CA HIS A 38 0.80 -13.19 24.56
C HIS A 38 -0.45 -14.05 24.40
N LYS A 39 -0.40 -15.26 24.97
CA LYS A 39 -1.45 -15.99 25.71
C LYS A 39 -2.94 -15.85 25.32
N GLN A 40 -3.25 -15.70 24.04
CA GLN A 40 -4.43 -16.21 23.34
C GLN A 40 -4.10 -15.96 21.87
N SER A 41 -3.65 -16.99 21.16
CA SER A 41 -3.49 -16.87 19.71
C SER A 41 -4.87 -16.54 19.16
N LEU A 42 -5.06 -15.31 18.66
CA LEU A 42 -6.17 -14.98 17.78
C LEU A 42 -6.25 -16.11 16.76
N ASN A 43 -7.45 -16.68 16.56
CA ASN A 43 -7.59 -17.64 15.48
C ASN A 43 -7.21 -16.93 14.17
N LEU A 44 -6.82 -17.71 13.16
CA LEU A 44 -6.32 -17.16 11.90
C LEU A 44 -7.29 -16.11 11.31
N ILE A 45 -8.60 -16.29 11.47
CA ILE A 45 -9.60 -15.35 10.96
C ILE A 45 -9.50 -14.02 11.68
N ASP A 46 -9.47 -14.01 13.01
CA ASP A 46 -9.39 -12.77 13.80
C ASP A 46 -8.09 -12.01 13.52
N PHE A 47 -6.98 -12.74 13.28
CA PHE A 47 -5.72 -12.16 12.84
C PHE A 47 -5.82 -11.50 11.46
N LEU A 48 -6.40 -12.19 10.47
CA LEU A 48 -6.57 -11.63 9.12
C LEU A 48 -7.53 -10.43 9.12
N VAL A 49 -8.58 -10.47 9.94
CA VAL A 49 -9.54 -9.36 10.11
C VAL A 49 -8.86 -8.16 10.76
N SER A 50 -8.02 -8.36 11.79
CA SER A 50 -7.31 -7.24 12.43
C SER A 50 -6.31 -6.58 11.48
N MET A 51 -5.57 -7.36 10.68
CA MET A 51 -4.69 -6.85 9.64
C MET A 51 -5.44 -6.04 8.58
N SER A 52 -6.59 -6.55 8.11
CA SER A 52 -7.43 -5.86 7.15
C SER A 52 -7.90 -4.50 7.68
N ARG A 53 -8.30 -4.44 8.96
CA ARG A 53 -8.65 -3.17 9.63
C ARG A 53 -7.48 -2.20 9.68
N ILE A 54 -6.29 -2.65 10.10
CA ILE A 54 -5.08 -1.81 10.13
C ILE A 54 -4.81 -1.20 8.76
N CYS A 55 -4.92 -1.98 7.68
CA CYS A 55 -4.71 -1.46 6.33
C CYS A 55 -5.81 -0.49 5.90
N ASN A 56 -7.07 -0.73 6.27
CA ASN A 56 -8.19 0.16 5.97
C ASN A 56 -8.07 1.52 6.69
N ASP A 57 -7.55 1.50 7.92
CA ASP A 57 -7.35 2.68 8.76
C ASP A 57 -6.04 3.42 8.39
N ASN A 58 -5.15 2.78 7.63
CA ASN A 58 -3.94 3.40 7.08
C ASN A 58 -4.28 4.25 5.86
N PHE A 59 -4.83 5.44 6.10
CA PHE A 59 -5.07 6.45 5.07
C PHE A 59 -4.52 7.82 5.49
N ASP A 60 -4.21 8.65 4.51
CA ASP A 60 -3.82 10.04 4.75
C ASP A 60 -5.10 10.89 4.89
N PRO A 61 -5.31 11.59 6.02
CA PRO A 61 -6.49 12.42 6.26
C PRO A 61 -6.74 13.49 5.18
N ASN A 62 -5.70 13.94 4.47
CA ASN A 62 -5.86 14.88 3.36
C ASN A 62 -6.67 14.30 2.18
N TYR A 63 -6.78 12.97 2.10
CA TYR A 63 -7.54 12.25 1.08
C TYR A 63 -8.75 11.49 1.66
N GLU A 64 -9.28 11.96 2.79
CA GLU A 64 -10.50 11.39 3.36
C GLU A 64 -11.73 11.64 2.46
N HIS A 65 -11.75 12.79 1.78
CA HIS A 65 -12.84 13.21 0.91
C HIS A 65 -12.31 13.62 -0.46
N ILE A 66 -12.15 12.64 -1.35
CA ILE A 66 -11.75 12.90 -2.74
C ILE A 66 -12.96 13.05 -3.66
N THR A 67 -12.89 14.02 -4.57
CA THR A 67 -13.88 14.23 -5.63
C THR A 67 -13.55 13.39 -6.87
N LEU A 68 -14.45 13.42 -7.86
CA LEU A 68 -14.15 12.85 -9.17
C LEU A 68 -13.00 13.59 -9.86
N GLU A 69 -12.94 14.92 -9.74
CA GLU A 69 -11.85 15.72 -10.32
C GLU A 69 -10.50 15.34 -9.72
N ASP A 70 -10.46 15.12 -8.39
CA ASP A 70 -9.26 14.62 -7.71
C ASP A 70 -8.87 13.23 -8.22
N THR A 71 -9.83 12.32 -8.41
CA THR A 71 -9.58 10.99 -8.97
C THR A 71 -8.92 11.08 -10.35
N ILE A 72 -9.45 11.91 -11.25
CA ILE A 72 -8.90 12.12 -12.60
C ILE A 72 -7.50 12.74 -12.53
N LYS A 73 -7.28 13.69 -11.62
CA LYS A 73 -5.98 14.33 -11.42
C LYS A 73 -4.94 13.34 -10.89
N LEU A 74 -5.31 12.56 -9.88
CA LEU A 74 -4.44 11.58 -9.24
C LEU A 74 -4.09 10.43 -10.20
N ASP A 75 -5.03 9.95 -11.02
CA ASP A 75 -4.78 8.93 -12.06
C ASP A 75 -3.69 9.35 -13.08
N LYS A 76 -3.59 10.66 -13.35
CA LYS A 76 -2.55 11.21 -14.23
C LYS A 76 -1.18 11.30 -13.57
N ILE A 77 -1.15 11.49 -12.25
CA ILE A 77 0.09 11.69 -11.47
C ILE A 77 0.69 10.35 -11.05
N TYR A 78 -0.15 9.42 -10.62
CA TYR A 78 0.24 8.18 -9.97
C TYR A 78 0.17 6.95 -10.90
N GLY A 79 0.70 5.81 -10.44
CA GLY A 79 0.50 4.49 -11.05
C GLY A 79 1.27 4.22 -12.35
N ARG A 80 1.96 5.21 -12.91
CA ARG A 80 2.66 5.09 -14.20
C ARG A 80 4.18 5.05 -13.95
N ASN A 81 4.85 4.06 -14.56
CA ASN A 81 6.31 3.89 -14.58
C ASN A 81 6.99 3.48 -13.25
N ILE A 82 6.32 2.70 -12.40
CA ILE A 82 6.92 2.14 -11.19
C ILE A 82 7.08 0.62 -11.36
N SER A 83 8.25 0.09 -10.99
CA SER A 83 8.47 -1.36 -11.00
C SER A 83 7.69 -2.06 -9.88
N LEU A 84 7.37 -3.34 -10.05
CA LEU A 84 6.67 -4.09 -9.00
C LEU A 84 7.46 -4.10 -7.68
N GLU A 85 8.77 -4.27 -7.75
CA GLU A 85 9.67 -4.24 -6.60
C GLU A 85 9.59 -2.90 -5.87
N GLU A 86 9.73 -1.79 -6.61
CA GLU A 86 9.64 -0.46 -6.02
C GLU A 86 8.25 -0.19 -5.42
N GLY A 87 7.18 -0.63 -6.08
CA GLY A 87 5.83 -0.49 -5.58
C GLY A 87 5.57 -1.31 -4.31
N LEU A 88 6.20 -2.47 -4.15
CA LEU A 88 6.10 -3.27 -2.93
C LEU A 88 6.85 -2.66 -1.76
N HIS A 89 8.01 -2.04 -2.02
CA HIS A 89 8.80 -1.37 -0.99
C HIS A 89 8.22 0.00 -0.61
N PHE A 90 7.67 0.73 -1.57
CA PHE A 90 7.14 2.09 -1.40
C PHE A 90 5.73 2.21 -2.00
N PRO A 91 4.70 1.59 -1.38
CA PRO A 91 3.35 1.58 -1.93
C PRO A 91 2.76 2.98 -2.16
N ASP A 92 3.12 3.97 -1.34
CA ASP A 92 2.71 5.38 -1.45
C ASP A 92 3.12 6.04 -2.78
N ARG A 93 4.13 5.52 -3.46
CA ARG A 93 4.52 6.00 -4.80
C ARG A 93 3.56 5.52 -5.88
N VAL A 94 2.89 4.38 -5.68
CA VAL A 94 1.97 3.79 -6.65
C VAL A 94 0.63 4.52 -6.66
N ALA A 95 0.10 4.84 -5.48
CA ALA A 95 -1.09 5.67 -5.31
C ALA A 95 -1.11 6.26 -3.88
N PRO A 96 -1.74 7.42 -3.67
CA PRO A 96 -1.95 7.93 -2.33
C PRO A 96 -2.88 6.99 -1.54
N ARG A 97 -2.68 6.91 -0.23
CA ARG A 97 -3.56 6.15 0.67
C ARG A 97 -4.84 6.92 0.93
N ILE A 98 -5.73 6.91 -0.06
CA ILE A 98 -7.08 7.49 0.08
C ILE A 98 -7.93 6.61 0.99
N LYS A 99 -8.88 7.22 1.70
CA LYS A 99 -9.90 6.46 2.43
C LYS A 99 -10.88 5.83 1.44
N PHE A 100 -11.17 4.54 1.62
CA PHE A 100 -12.16 3.90 0.77
C PHE A 100 -13.57 4.42 1.09
N ARG A 101 -14.31 4.78 0.05
CA ARG A 101 -15.70 5.21 0.08
C ARG A 101 -16.56 4.22 -0.70
N TRP A 102 -17.34 3.41 0.00
CA TRP A 102 -18.13 2.32 -0.58
C TRP A 102 -19.61 2.67 -0.83
N THR A 103 -19.93 3.91 -1.11
CA THR A 103 -21.30 4.46 -1.06
C THR A 103 -22.14 4.28 -2.33
N CYS A 104 -21.57 3.83 -3.45
CA CYS A 104 -22.26 3.67 -4.75
C CYS A 104 -23.04 4.92 -5.21
N GLU A 105 -22.43 6.10 -5.10
CA GLU A 105 -23.03 7.40 -5.43
C GLU A 105 -23.20 7.64 -6.93
N ARG A 106 -22.34 7.03 -7.77
CA ARG A 106 -22.32 7.23 -9.22
C ARG A 106 -21.79 6.03 -9.97
N THR A 107 -22.13 5.91 -11.25
CA THR A 107 -21.55 4.89 -12.13
C THR A 107 -20.06 5.13 -12.35
N ILE A 108 -19.33 4.03 -12.55
CA ILE A 108 -17.89 4.02 -12.79
C ILE A 108 -17.52 4.62 -14.14
N ILE A 109 -16.40 5.37 -14.20
CA ILE A 109 -15.72 5.78 -15.43
C ILE A 109 -14.34 5.12 -15.54
N LYS A 110 -13.68 5.25 -16.69
CA LYS A 110 -12.37 4.62 -16.95
C LYS A 110 -11.31 5.00 -15.92
N GLU A 111 -11.26 6.27 -15.52
CA GLU A 111 -10.30 6.79 -14.55
C GLU A 111 -10.52 6.19 -13.16
N ASP A 112 -11.76 5.89 -12.77
CA ASP A 112 -12.02 5.19 -11.52
C ASP A 112 -11.42 3.80 -11.53
N LEU A 113 -11.63 3.04 -12.60
CA LEU A 113 -11.12 1.68 -12.71
C LEU A 113 -9.60 1.68 -12.59
N THR A 114 -8.95 2.57 -13.34
CA THR A 114 -7.49 2.64 -13.40
C THR A 114 -6.91 3.08 -12.05
N PHE A 115 -7.43 4.18 -11.49
CA PHE A 115 -6.98 4.70 -10.21
C PHE A 115 -7.26 3.74 -9.05
N MET A 116 -8.46 3.16 -8.98
CA MET A 116 -8.81 2.24 -7.91
C MET A 116 -8.04 0.94 -7.99
N TRP A 117 -7.63 0.50 -9.19
CA TRP A 117 -6.71 -0.63 -9.34
C TRP A 117 -5.35 -0.36 -8.69
N TYR A 118 -4.78 0.85 -8.87
CA TYR A 118 -3.56 1.26 -8.17
C TYR A 118 -3.77 1.44 -6.67
N ARG A 119 -4.93 1.97 -6.24
CA ARG A 119 -5.23 2.09 -4.81
C ARG A 119 -5.37 0.73 -4.12
N VAL A 120 -5.98 -0.25 -4.79
CA VAL A 120 -6.09 -1.61 -4.26
C VAL A 120 -4.74 -2.32 -4.26
N PHE A 121 -3.84 -2.01 -5.21
CA PHE A 121 -2.44 -2.44 -5.15
C PHE A 121 -1.80 -1.99 -3.83
N VAL A 122 -1.92 -0.70 -3.48
CA VAL A 122 -1.37 -0.16 -2.23
C VAL A 122 -1.94 -0.88 -1.02
N GLN A 123 -3.24 -1.15 -1.03
CA GLN A 123 -3.92 -1.88 0.05
C GLN A 123 -3.35 -3.29 0.24
N ILE A 124 -3.18 -4.03 -0.84
CA ILE A 124 -2.70 -5.41 -0.81
C ILE A 124 -1.20 -5.44 -0.50
N ALA A 125 -0.43 -4.45 -0.96
CA ALA A 125 0.99 -4.31 -0.65
C ALA A 125 1.18 -4.04 0.86
N ASP A 126 0.40 -3.13 1.44
CA ASP A 126 0.41 -2.87 2.89
C ASP A 126 0.03 -4.15 3.66
N PHE A 127 -1.03 -4.86 3.22
CA PHE A 127 -1.45 -6.11 3.84
C PHE A 127 -0.36 -7.20 3.79
N ALA A 128 0.27 -7.39 2.62
CA ALA A 128 1.36 -8.35 2.46
C ALA A 128 2.56 -7.97 3.33
N ASN A 129 2.90 -6.67 3.38
CA ASN A 129 3.97 -6.15 4.22
C ASN A 129 3.66 -6.21 5.72
N LEU A 130 2.41 -6.40 6.17
CA LEU A 130 2.11 -6.70 7.57
C LEU A 130 2.50 -8.13 7.96
N LEU A 131 2.54 -9.09 7.01
CA LEU A 131 2.91 -10.48 7.26
C LEU A 131 4.43 -10.62 7.49
N PRO A 132 4.90 -10.99 8.69
CA PRO A 132 6.34 -11.14 8.95
C PRO A 132 7.00 -12.14 8.01
N GLN A 133 6.31 -13.23 7.67
CA GLN A 133 6.82 -14.27 6.78
C GLN A 133 7.00 -13.77 5.35
N PHE A 134 6.14 -12.87 4.88
CA PHE A 134 6.27 -12.28 3.55
C PHE A 134 7.52 -11.39 3.46
N ARG A 135 7.77 -10.57 4.49
CA ARG A 135 8.95 -9.69 4.55
C ARG A 135 10.29 -10.43 4.63
N GLN A 136 10.28 -11.68 5.08
CA GLN A 136 11.48 -12.52 5.18
C GLN A 136 11.88 -13.17 3.84
N LEU A 137 11.00 -13.16 2.85
CA LEU A 137 11.29 -13.69 1.52
C LEU A 137 12.26 -12.80 0.77
N ILE A 138 13.01 -13.38 -0.17
CA ILE A 138 13.78 -12.57 -1.13
C ILE A 138 12.82 -11.79 -2.04
N ILE A 139 13.26 -10.63 -2.54
CA ILE A 139 12.41 -9.72 -3.31
C ILE A 139 11.79 -10.36 -4.55
N THR A 140 12.51 -11.28 -5.21
CA THR A 140 12.01 -12.04 -6.36
C THR A 140 10.78 -12.88 -5.99
N ASP A 141 10.81 -13.55 -4.84
CA ASP A 141 9.71 -14.41 -4.36
C ASP A 141 8.54 -13.56 -3.88
N GLN A 142 8.81 -12.44 -3.21
CA GLN A 142 7.77 -11.46 -2.86
C GLN A 142 7.02 -10.98 -4.11
N CYS A 143 7.77 -10.57 -5.14
CA CYS A 143 7.22 -10.12 -6.41
C CYS A 143 6.40 -11.22 -7.10
N GLN A 144 6.89 -12.47 -7.11
CA GLN A 144 6.17 -13.58 -7.70
C GLN A 144 4.87 -13.85 -6.95
N LEU A 145 4.92 -14.03 -5.63
CA LEU A 145 3.73 -14.32 -4.82
C LEU A 145 2.70 -13.19 -4.93
N PHE A 146 3.15 -11.94 -4.85
CA PHE A 146 2.26 -10.81 -5.00
C PHE A 146 1.58 -10.80 -6.37
N ARG A 147 2.35 -10.96 -7.46
CA ARG A 147 1.82 -10.94 -8.83
C ARG A 147 0.77 -12.05 -9.06
N HIS A 148 1.02 -13.26 -8.56
CA HIS A 148 0.09 -14.39 -8.74
C HIS A 148 -1.22 -14.19 -7.97
N ASN A 149 -1.16 -13.54 -6.80
CA ASN A 149 -2.32 -13.41 -5.91
C ASN A 149 -3.05 -12.08 -6.08
N PHE A 150 -2.42 -11.05 -6.65
CA PHE A 150 -2.94 -9.68 -6.67
C PHE A 150 -4.36 -9.61 -7.24
N ALA A 151 -4.60 -10.15 -8.45
CA ALA A 151 -5.93 -10.08 -9.07
C ALA A 151 -7.01 -10.74 -8.20
N VAL A 152 -6.76 -11.94 -7.66
CA VAL A 152 -7.72 -12.67 -6.83
C VAL A 152 -7.97 -11.94 -5.51
N MET A 153 -6.92 -11.46 -4.86
CA MET A 153 -7.02 -10.72 -3.60
C MET A 153 -7.78 -9.40 -3.78
N SER A 154 -7.56 -8.69 -4.90
CA SER A 154 -8.31 -7.48 -5.27
C SER A 154 -9.80 -7.77 -5.37
N TRP A 155 -10.18 -8.85 -6.06
CA TRP A 155 -11.59 -9.24 -6.17
C TRP A 155 -12.22 -9.65 -4.84
N VAL A 156 -11.50 -10.40 -4.01
CA VAL A 156 -11.96 -10.77 -2.66
C VAL A 156 -12.22 -9.52 -1.82
N TYR A 157 -11.34 -8.52 -1.92
CA TYR A 157 -11.50 -7.25 -1.22
C TYR A 157 -12.78 -6.52 -1.65
N TYR A 158 -13.00 -6.33 -2.96
CA TYR A 158 -14.24 -5.72 -3.46
C TYR A 158 -15.50 -6.51 -3.08
N LEU A 159 -15.45 -7.85 -3.15
CA LEU A 159 -16.58 -8.72 -2.82
C LEU A 159 -16.95 -8.66 -1.34
N GLN A 160 -15.97 -8.53 -0.44
CA GLN A 160 -16.22 -8.38 0.99
C GLN A 160 -17.05 -7.12 1.25
N GLU A 161 -16.64 -6.00 0.69
CA GLU A 161 -17.31 -4.72 0.93
C GLU A 161 -18.70 -4.68 0.28
N THR A 162 -18.87 -5.34 -0.86
CA THR A 162 -20.19 -5.51 -1.51
C THR A 162 -21.22 -6.16 -0.58
N LYS A 163 -20.83 -7.03 0.36
CA LYS A 163 -21.76 -7.65 1.32
C LYS A 163 -22.33 -6.65 2.31
N ASN A 164 -21.60 -5.58 2.60
CA ASN A 164 -21.96 -4.55 3.58
C ASN A 164 -22.82 -3.44 2.96
N ILE A 165 -23.01 -3.45 1.63
CA ILE A 165 -23.73 -2.41 0.88
C ILE A 165 -24.96 -3.02 0.22
N ASN A 166 -25.91 -2.17 -0.18
CA ASN A 166 -27.08 -2.59 -0.93
C ASN A 166 -26.69 -3.21 -2.28
N ARG A 167 -26.55 -4.54 -2.29
CA ARG A 167 -26.14 -5.39 -3.41
C ARG A 167 -26.98 -5.23 -4.68
N LYS A 168 -28.14 -4.58 -4.58
CA LYS A 168 -29.06 -4.33 -5.70
C LYS A 168 -28.54 -3.24 -6.65
N LEU A 169 -27.67 -2.34 -6.20
CA LEU A 169 -27.12 -1.28 -7.04
C LEU A 169 -26.00 -1.80 -7.94
N GLY A 170 -25.05 -2.56 -7.39
CA GLY A 170 -23.92 -3.04 -8.16
C GLY A 170 -22.69 -3.37 -7.32
N ILE A 171 -21.55 -3.47 -8.00
CA ILE A 171 -20.24 -3.74 -7.39
C ILE A 171 -19.54 -2.39 -7.12
N PRO A 172 -19.29 -2.01 -5.86
CA PRO A 172 -18.61 -0.77 -5.52
C PRO A 172 -17.11 -0.86 -5.79
N PHE A 173 -16.50 0.24 -6.23
CA PHE A 173 -15.05 0.33 -6.50
C PHE A 173 -14.27 1.12 -5.44
N GLY A 174 -14.96 1.67 -4.43
CA GLY A 174 -14.31 2.20 -3.24
C GLY A 174 -13.89 3.67 -3.30
N ASN A 175 -14.34 4.42 -4.31
CA ASN A 175 -14.25 5.88 -4.34
C ASN A 175 -15.63 6.55 -4.52
N GLY A 176 -16.70 5.86 -4.13
CA GLY A 176 -18.09 6.23 -4.37
C GLY A 176 -18.62 5.78 -5.73
N SER A 177 -17.77 5.28 -6.64
CA SER A 177 -18.24 4.70 -7.90
C SER A 177 -18.68 3.24 -7.76
N TYR A 178 -19.55 2.79 -8.66
CA TYR A 178 -19.96 1.39 -8.78
C TYR A 178 -20.16 0.95 -10.24
N ALA A 179 -19.94 -0.34 -10.49
CA ALA A 179 -20.40 -0.99 -11.72
C ALA A 179 -21.84 -1.51 -11.52
N PRO A 180 -22.82 -1.03 -12.29
CA PRO A 180 -24.20 -1.48 -12.17
C PRO A 180 -24.35 -2.96 -12.60
N MET A 181 -25.34 -3.65 -12.02
CA MET A 181 -25.68 -5.02 -12.42
C MET A 181 -26.41 -5.07 -13.77
N ASN A 182 -27.14 -4.01 -14.11
CA ASN A 182 -27.81 -3.88 -15.40
C ASN A 182 -26.90 -3.15 -16.38
N ILE A 183 -26.67 -3.77 -17.54
CA ILE A 183 -25.82 -3.23 -18.59
C ILE A 183 -26.37 -1.93 -19.20
N ASP A 184 -27.70 -1.76 -19.17
CA ASP A 184 -28.39 -0.57 -19.68
C ASP A 184 -28.12 0.69 -18.83
N GLU A 185 -27.61 0.52 -17.61
CA GLU A 185 -27.22 1.60 -16.70
C GLU A 185 -25.78 2.07 -16.93
N PHE A 186 -25.00 1.38 -17.76
CA PHE A 186 -23.72 1.91 -18.22
C PHE A 186 -23.98 3.03 -19.23
N GLU A 187 -23.74 4.28 -18.83
CA GLU A 187 -23.50 5.34 -19.81
C GLU A 187 -22.19 5.04 -20.53
N TYR A 188 -22.25 4.32 -21.65
CA TYR A 188 -21.11 4.03 -22.51
C TYR A 188 -20.53 5.34 -23.08
N LYS A 189 -19.63 5.97 -22.33
CA LYS A 189 -18.74 7.05 -22.77
C LYS A 189 -17.31 6.53 -22.66
N TRP A 190 -16.90 5.69 -23.60
CA TRP A 190 -15.53 5.17 -23.71
C TRP A 190 -14.71 5.97 -24.71
#